data_AF-A0A1T4RKW0-F1
#
_entry.id   AF-A0A1T4RKW0-F1
#
_cell.length_a   1.000
_cell.length_b   1.000
_cell.length_c   1.000
_cell.angle_alpha   90.00
_cell.angle_beta   90.00
_cell.angle_gamma   90.00
#
_symmetry.space_group_name_H-M   'P 1'
#
loop_
_entity.id
_entity.type
_entity.pdbx_description
1 polymer ?
#
loop_
_entity_poly.entity_id
_entity_poly.type
_entity_poly.pdbx_seq_one_letter_code
_entity_poly.pdbx_strand_id
1 'polypeptide(L)' 'MSRFIGLLALMLTVGACGHDPGTRALTGGAIGAGAGAVVGSTTGVGVVPGAVVGGVGGAVVGIATTPLSW' A
#
# COMPACT_ATOMS: atom_id res chain seq x y z
N MET A 1 -19.46 -6.24 9.34
CA MET A 1 -18.58 -5.46 8.44
C MET A 1 -17.20 -6.10 8.19
N SER A 2 -16.53 -6.75 9.15
CA SER A 2 -15.13 -7.26 8.98
C SER A 2 -14.88 -8.25 7.84
N ARG A 3 -15.92 -8.94 7.35
CA ARG A 3 -15.80 -9.96 6.29
C ARG A 3 -15.38 -9.37 4.94
N PHE A 4 -15.81 -8.14 4.66
CA PHE A 4 -15.52 -7.45 3.40
C PHE A 4 -14.09 -6.91 3.34
N ILE A 5 -13.48 -6.59 4.49
CA ILE A 5 -12.11 -6.08 4.56
C ILE A 5 -11.11 -7.13 4.04
N GLY A 6 -11.28 -8.39 4.43
CA GLY A 6 -10.44 -9.49 3.94
C GLY A 6 -10.58 -9.72 2.43
N LEU A 7 -11.81 -9.61 1.91
CA LEU A 7 -12.07 -9.74 0.47
C LEU A 7 -11.48 -8.57 -0.34
N LEU A 8 -11.57 -7.34 0.19
CA LEU A 8 -10.92 -6.17 -0.39
C LEU A 8 -9.40 -6.33 -0.40
N ALA A 9 -8.81 -6.70 0.73
CA ALA A 9 -7.37 -6.93 0.81
C ALA A 9 -6.91 -7.96 -0.22
N LEU A 10 -7.65 -9.06 -0.38
CA LEU A 10 -7.36 -10.08 -1.40
C LEU A 10 -7.42 -9.49 -2.82
N MET A 11 -8.48 -8.74 -3.17
CA MET A 11 -8.61 -8.11 -4.48
C MET A 11 -7.52 -7.08 -4.77
N LEU A 12 -7.10 -6.30 -3.75
CA LEU A 12 -5.99 -5.36 -3.89
C LEU A 12 -4.64 -6.07 -4.09
N THR A 13 -4.42 -7.23 -3.44
CA THR A 13 -3.21 -8.03 -3.67
C THR A 13 -3.15 -8.63 -5.07
N VAL A 14 -4.31 -9.00 -5.65
CA VAL A 14 -4.40 -9.46 -7.04
C VAL A 14 -4.14 -8.30 -8.02
N GLY A 15 -4.65 -7.10 -7.73
CA GLY A 15 -4.38 -5.89 -8.52
C GLY A 15 -2.92 -5.40 -8.47
N ALA A 16 -2.20 -5.70 -7.38
CA ALA A 16 -0.77 -5.44 -7.26
C ALA A 16 0.11 -6.35 -8.17
N CYS A 17 -0.48 -7.35 -8.82
CA CYS A 17 0.18 -8.15 -9.85
C CYS A 17 0.33 -7.41 -11.20
N GLY A 18 -0.12 -6.15 -11.29
CA GLY A 18 0.20 -5.28 -12.41
C GLY A 18 1.70 -5.29 -12.71
N HIS A 19 2.06 -5.59 -13.96
CA HIS A 19 3.46 -5.66 -14.40
C HIS A 19 4.07 -4.27 -14.63
N ASP A 20 3.23 -3.24 -14.67
CA ASP A 20 3.66 -1.86 -14.85
C ASP A 20 4.13 -1.22 -13.54
N PRO A 21 5.28 -0.53 -13.54
CA PRO A 21 5.85 0.08 -12.33
C PRO A 21 4.94 1.14 -11.71
N GLY A 22 4.17 1.87 -12.54
CA GLY A 22 3.22 2.87 -12.08
C GLY A 22 2.05 2.27 -11.28
N THR A 23 1.47 1.17 -11.77
CA THR A 23 0.34 0.49 -11.12
C THR A 23 0.75 -0.11 -9.79
N ARG A 24 1.95 -0.70 -9.71
CA ARG A 24 2.53 -1.17 -8.44
C ARG A 24 2.85 -0.04 -7.47
N ALA A 25 3.35 1.10 -7.96
CA ALA A 25 3.61 2.28 -7.13
C ALA A 25 2.32 2.84 -6.52
N LEU A 26 1.27 3.02 -7.32
CA LEU A 26 -0.01 3.57 -6.84
C LEU A 26 -0.69 2.62 -5.86
N THR A 27 -0.75 1.32 -6.17
CA THR A 27 -1.38 0.32 -5.29
C THR A 27 -0.59 0.13 -4.00
N GLY A 28 0.74 0.00 -4.11
CA GLY A 28 1.63 -0.07 -2.94
C GLY A 28 1.52 1.16 -2.06
N GLY A 29 1.43 2.35 -2.65
CA GLY A 29 1.24 3.60 -1.90
C GLY A 29 -0.14 3.71 -1.24
N ALA A 30 -1.21 3.28 -1.90
CA ALA A 30 -2.54 3.27 -1.29
C ALA A 30 -2.62 2.31 -0.10
N ILE A 31 -2.07 1.10 -0.24
CA ILE A 31 -2.04 0.08 0.83
C ILE A 31 -1.14 0.55 1.98
N GLY A 32 0.04 1.05 1.65
CA GLY A 32 0.98 1.59 2.62
C GLY A 32 0.41 2.77 3.40
N ALA A 33 -0.36 3.65 2.76
CA ALA A 33 -1.04 4.75 3.43
C ALA A 33 -2.14 4.25 4.38
N GLY A 34 -2.94 3.26 3.98
CA GLY A 34 -3.95 2.64 4.84
C GLY A 34 -3.34 1.95 6.07
N ALA A 35 -2.31 1.14 5.85
CA ALA A 35 -1.59 0.46 6.95
C ALA A 35 -0.86 1.48 7.85
N GLY A 36 -0.19 2.45 7.24
CA GLY A 36 0.52 3.51 7.93
C GLY A 36 -0.41 4.42 8.75
N ALA A 37 -1.64 4.67 8.29
CA ALA A 37 -2.65 5.39 9.06
C ALA A 37 -3.04 4.63 10.34
N VAL A 38 -3.24 3.32 10.24
CA VAL A 38 -3.57 2.47 11.40
C VAL A 38 -2.41 2.45 12.39
N VAL A 39 -1.18 2.21 11.91
CA VAL A 39 0.01 2.20 12.78
C VAL A 39 0.31 3.59 13.37
N GLY A 40 0.15 4.66 12.60
CA GLY A 40 0.30 6.04 13.07
C GLY A 40 -0.72 6.41 14.14
N SER A 41 -1.93 5.85 14.07
CA SER A 41 -2.98 6.04 15.08
C SER A 41 -2.67 5.34 16.41
N THR A 42 -1.97 4.20 16.38
CA THR A 42 -1.63 3.43 17.59
C THR A 42 -0.30 3.83 18.22
N THR A 43 0.62 4.40 17.43
CA THR A 43 1.96 4.80 17.90
C THR A 43 2.04 6.24 18.42
N GLY A 44 0.94 7.01 18.33
CA GLY A 44 0.89 8.40 18.79
C GLY A 44 1.57 9.42 17.87
N VAL A 45 2.16 8.96 16.76
CA VAL A 45 2.74 9.82 15.70
C VAL A 45 1.65 10.57 14.94
N GLY A 46 0.45 9.98 14.86
CA GLY A 46 -0.73 10.56 14.21
C GLY A 46 -1.08 9.86 12.89
N VAL A 47 -2.38 9.85 12.57
CA VAL A 47 -2.94 9.18 11.38
C VAL A 47 -2.33 9.71 10.09
N VAL A 48 -2.23 11.04 9.96
CA VAL A 48 -1.73 11.71 8.75
C VAL A 48 -0.25 11.42 8.50
N PRO A 49 0.69 11.64 9.44
CA PRO A 49 2.10 11.33 9.21
C PRO A 49 2.34 9.83 9.00
N GLY A 50 1.62 8.96 9.71
CA GLY A 50 1.67 7.51 9.45
C GLY A 50 1.22 7.15 8.03
N ALA A 51 0.13 7.75 7.54
CA ALA A 51 -0.38 7.55 6.18
C ALA A 51 0.59 8.07 5.11
N VAL A 52 1.23 9.22 5.34
CA VAL A 52 2.20 9.79 4.39
C VAL A 52 3.44 8.91 4.30
N VAL A 53 4.02 8.53 5.44
CA VAL A 53 5.23 7.67 5.48
C VAL A 53 4.93 6.29 4.89
N GLY A 54 3.81 5.69 5.29
CA GLY A 54 3.38 4.40 4.76
C GLY A 54 3.09 4.46 3.26
N GLY A 55 2.46 5.54 2.77
CA GLY A 55 2.14 5.70 1.36
C GLY A 55 3.36 5.94 0.49
N VAL A 56 4.31 6.77 0.94
CA VAL A 56 5.59 6.96 0.23
C VAL A 56 6.40 5.68 0.23
N GLY A 57 6.54 5.02 1.38
CA GLY A 57 7.28 3.76 1.50
C GLY A 57 6.68 2.65 0.63
N GLY A 58 5.35 2.51 0.64
CA GLY A 58 4.63 1.55 -0.18
C GLY A 58 4.77 1.80 -1.67
N ALA A 59 4.80 3.06 -2.11
CA ALA A 59 5.01 3.41 -3.52
C ALA A 59 6.44 3.09 -3.98
N VAL A 60 7.45 3.42 -3.17
CA VAL A 60 8.86 3.13 -3.47
C VAL A 60 9.10 1.63 -3.57
N VAL A 61 8.58 0.84 -2.61
CA VAL A 61 8.66 -0.63 -2.66
C VAL A 61 7.93 -1.18 -3.88
N GLY A 62 6.79 -0.60 -4.25
CA GLY A 62 6.05 -0.94 -5.47
C GLY A 62 6.93 -0.81 -6.72
N ILE A 63 7.60 0.33 -6.91
CA ILE A 63 8.52 0.57 -8.03
C ILE A 63 9.71 -0.39 -7.96
N ALA A 64 10.36 -0.51 -6.80
CA ALA A 64 11.58 -1.28 -6.62
C ALA A 64 11.40 -2.80 -6.84
N THR A 65 10.19 -3.31 -6.62
CA THR A 65 9.86 -4.74 -6.81
C THR A 65 9.22 -5.05 -8.15
N THR A 66 9.11 -4.07 -9.04
CA THR A 66 8.55 -4.29 -10.38
C THR A 66 9.51 -5.17 -11.18
N PRO A 67 9.05 -6.29 -11.76
CA PRO A 67 9.91 -7.14 -12.59
C PRO A 67 10.30 -6.40 -13.86
N LEU A 68 11.61 -6.25 -14.09
CA LEU A 68 12.17 -5.74 -15.33
C LEU A 68 12.05 -6.84 -16.39
N SER A 69 11.07 -6.73 -17.27
CA SER A 69 10.97 -7.57 -18.48
C SER A 69 11.95 -7.03 -19.53
N TRP A 70 13.18 -7.55 -19.52
CA TRP A 70 14.10 -7.44 -20.65
C TRP A 70 13.67 -8.38 -21.77
#